data_AF-A0A2I0CVK1-F1
#
_entry.id   AF-A0A2I0CVK1-F1
#
_cell.length_a   1.000
_cell.length_b   1.000
_cell.length_c   1.000
_cell.angle_alpha   90.00
_cell.angle_beta   90.00
_cell.angle_gamma   90.00
#
_symmetry.space_group_name_H-M   'P 1'
#
loop_
_entity.id
_entity.type
_entity.pdbx_description
1 polymer ?
#
loop_
_entity_poly.entity_id
_entity_poly.type
_entity_poly.pdbx_seq_one_letter_code
_entity_poly.pdbx_strand_id
1 'polypeptide(L)'
;IEYFEAGFKGSLVSGLVSALLAPLAIGVLEKLIPVFGEAEPTAFDKGFVFLIALSFSIGYAVFIGGMGRYYAGRFTRVMIRSFVSGTIVGAILKMVLAFILFHFLYLVVLTDGRIAAFLSIFRSWVAPGTLENVYGWIVEFKPVLLISAWFIVLTTVIFIMVPVISIGIALYRERKTSLKEE
;
A
#
# COMPACT_ATOMS: atom_id res chain seq x y z
N ILE A 1 19.55 16.52 -4.02
CA ILE A 1 19.66 15.47 -2.98
C ILE A 1 18.49 15.61 -2.00
N GLU A 2 18.32 16.77 -1.38
CA GLU A 2 17.22 17.04 -0.43
C GLU A 2 15.81 16.69 -0.95
N TYR A 3 15.45 17.13 -2.16
CA TYR A 3 14.13 16.82 -2.73
C TYR A 3 13.90 15.33 -3.02
N PHE A 4 14.95 14.61 -3.43
CA PHE A 4 14.88 13.15 -3.61
C PHE A 4 14.59 12.46 -2.27
N GLU A 5 15.33 12.84 -1.23
CA GLU A 5 15.17 12.28 0.11
C GLU A 5 13.78 12.55 0.67
N ALA A 6 13.23 13.76 0.46
CA ALA A 6 11.86 14.10 0.85
C ALA A 6 10.82 13.19 0.17
N GLY A 7 10.93 12.96 -1.14
CA GLY A 7 10.05 12.05 -1.88
C GLY A 7 10.20 10.60 -1.42
N PHE A 8 11.44 10.17 -1.20
CA PHE A 8 11.76 8.82 -0.72
C PHE A 8 11.18 8.55 0.67
N LYS A 9 11.41 9.44 1.65
CA LYS A 9 10.88 9.34 3.01
C LYS A 9 9.36 9.38 3.02
N GLY A 10 8.75 10.31 2.28
CA GLY A 10 7.29 10.39 2.16
C GLY A 10 6.67 9.10 1.62
N SER A 11 7.31 8.51 0.60
CA SER A 11 6.88 7.23 0.03
C SER A 11 7.03 6.06 1.00
N LEU A 12 8.11 6.01 1.80
CA LEU A 12 8.28 4.95 2.80
C LEU A 12 7.23 5.03 3.91
N VAL A 13 6.96 6.22 4.46
CA VAL A 13 5.94 6.40 5.49
C VAL A 13 4.56 5.99 4.96
N SER A 14 4.22 6.41 3.74
CA SER A 14 2.98 5.97 3.06
C SER A 14 2.88 4.45 2.97
N GLY A 15 4.02 3.80 2.73
CA GLY A 15 4.10 2.37 2.53
C GLY A 15 3.83 1.55 3.77
N LEU A 16 4.33 1.99 4.91
CA LEU A 16 4.08 1.33 6.18
C LEU A 16 2.58 1.35 6.50
N VAL A 17 1.92 2.50 6.28
CA VAL A 17 0.48 2.63 6.46
C VAL A 17 -0.27 1.70 5.51
N SER A 18 0.05 1.71 4.21
CA SER A 18 -0.59 0.82 3.24
C SER A 18 -0.34 -0.67 3.53
N ALA A 19 0.85 -1.05 3.99
CA ALA A 19 1.17 -2.43 4.34
C ALA A 19 0.37 -2.91 5.56
N LEU A 20 0.05 -2.04 6.51
CA LEU A 20 -0.82 -2.40 7.63
C LEU A 20 -2.29 -2.47 7.22
N LEU A 21 -2.75 -1.54 6.39
CA LEU A 21 -4.15 -1.45 5.98
C LEU A 21 -4.53 -2.51 4.93
N ALA A 22 -3.59 -3.01 4.12
CA ALA A 22 -3.88 -3.98 3.07
C ALA A 22 -4.42 -5.33 3.63
N PRO A 23 -3.78 -5.99 4.61
CA PRO A 23 -4.34 -7.19 5.24
C PRO A 23 -5.67 -6.96 5.93
N LEU A 24 -5.86 -5.79 6.54
CA LEU A 24 -7.15 -5.42 7.12
C LEU A 24 -8.22 -5.39 6.02
N ALA A 25 -7.96 -4.68 4.92
CA ALA A 25 -8.93 -4.52 3.85
C ALA A 25 -9.26 -5.83 3.16
N ILE A 26 -8.26 -6.64 2.84
CA ILE A 26 -8.49 -7.96 2.27
C ILE A 26 -9.20 -8.89 3.27
N GLY A 27 -8.86 -8.84 4.56
CA GLY A 27 -9.54 -9.61 5.60
C GLY A 27 -11.05 -9.31 5.67
N VAL A 28 -11.45 -8.06 5.41
CA VAL A 28 -12.88 -7.71 5.28
C VAL A 28 -13.47 -8.31 4.00
N LEU A 29 -12.78 -8.21 2.86
CA LEU A 29 -13.26 -8.78 1.59
C LEU A 29 -13.44 -10.31 1.66
N GLU A 30 -12.57 -10.99 2.40
CA GLU A 30 -12.61 -12.43 2.65
C GLU A 30 -13.55 -12.82 3.82
N LYS A 31 -14.35 -11.88 4.36
CA LYS A 31 -15.32 -12.10 5.45
C LYS A 31 -14.71 -12.54 6.78
N LEU A 32 -13.41 -12.34 6.98
CA LEU A 32 -12.70 -12.71 8.22
C LEU A 32 -12.71 -11.59 9.27
N ILE A 33 -12.95 -10.35 8.83
CA ILE A 33 -13.03 -9.17 9.69
C ILE A 33 -14.40 -8.51 9.45
N PRO A 34 -15.32 -8.55 10.43
CA PRO A 34 -16.61 -7.87 10.30
C PRO A 34 -16.41 -6.36 10.39
N VAL A 35 -17.15 -5.61 9.57
CA VAL A 35 -17.12 -4.15 9.54
C VAL A 35 -18.55 -3.65 9.65
N PHE A 36 -18.76 -2.62 10.47
CA PHE A 36 -20.09 -2.07 10.78
C PHE A 36 -21.09 -3.08 11.39
N GLY A 37 -20.59 -4.17 11.98
CA GLY A 37 -21.38 -5.12 12.77
C GLY A 37 -21.98 -6.28 11.98
N GLU A 38 -21.88 -6.25 10.65
CA GLU A 38 -22.31 -7.35 9.77
C GLU A 38 -21.14 -8.30 9.49
N ALA A 39 -21.40 -9.62 9.56
CA ALA A 39 -20.41 -10.64 9.20
C ALA A 39 -20.24 -10.78 7.68
N GLU A 40 -21.30 -10.50 6.92
CA GLU A 40 -21.24 -10.44 5.47
C GLU A 40 -21.07 -8.99 5.01
N PRO A 41 -19.93 -8.61 4.42
CA PRO A 41 -19.69 -7.24 4.01
C PRO A 41 -20.61 -6.85 2.84
N THR A 42 -21.38 -5.78 3.02
CA THR A 42 -22.20 -5.17 1.97
C THR A 42 -21.32 -4.53 0.90
N ALA A 43 -21.92 -4.14 -0.24
CA ALA A 43 -21.19 -3.42 -1.29
C ALA A 43 -20.60 -2.08 -0.78
N PHE A 44 -21.31 -1.42 0.15
CA PHE A 44 -20.84 -0.21 0.80
C PHE A 44 -19.60 -0.48 1.65
N ASP A 45 -19.62 -1.54 2.47
CA ASP A 45 -18.51 -1.87 3.38
C ASP A 45 -17.24 -2.18 2.59
N LYS A 46 -17.38 -2.98 1.52
CA LYS A 46 -16.28 -3.29 0.60
C LYS A 46 -15.70 -2.02 -0.03
N GLY A 47 -16.56 -1.12 -0.50
CA GLY A 47 -16.14 0.16 -1.09
C GLY A 47 -15.44 1.06 -0.08
N PHE A 48 -16.01 1.19 1.13
CA PHE A 48 -15.47 2.03 2.19
C PHE A 48 -14.08 1.56 2.65
N VAL A 49 -13.94 0.27 2.91
CA VAL A 49 -12.67 -0.31 3.36
C VAL A 49 -11.60 -0.24 2.27
N PHE A 50 -11.98 -0.46 1.01
CA PHE A 50 -11.08 -0.26 -0.12
C PHE A 50 -10.61 1.19 -0.24
N LEU A 51 -11.52 2.16 -0.10
CA LEU A 51 -11.19 3.58 -0.09
C LEU A 51 -10.27 3.95 1.08
N ILE A 52 -10.46 3.39 2.27
CA ILE A 52 -9.56 3.60 3.40
C ILE A 52 -8.16 3.07 3.07
N ALA A 53 -8.05 1.84 2.58
CA ALA A 53 -6.76 1.23 2.26
C ALA A 53 -5.99 2.01 1.18
N LEU A 54 -6.72 2.64 0.24
CA LEU A 54 -6.14 3.44 -0.84
C LEU A 54 -6.05 4.93 -0.55
N SER A 55 -6.70 5.43 0.51
CA SER A 55 -6.85 6.86 0.79
C SER A 55 -5.51 7.60 0.77
N PHE A 56 -4.50 7.02 1.43
CA PHE A 56 -3.16 7.59 1.49
C PHE A 56 -2.49 7.58 0.10
N SER A 57 -2.55 6.46 -0.63
CA SER A 57 -1.99 6.34 -1.97
C SER A 57 -2.63 7.32 -2.94
N ILE A 58 -3.97 7.44 -2.93
CA ILE A 58 -4.71 8.37 -3.77
C ILE A 58 -4.37 9.81 -3.41
N GLY A 59 -4.44 10.17 -2.12
CA GLY A 59 -4.15 11.53 -1.66
C GLY A 59 -2.73 11.97 -2.02
N TYR A 60 -1.75 11.09 -1.81
CA TYR A 60 -0.36 11.37 -2.16
C TYR A 60 -0.15 11.42 -3.67
N ALA A 61 -0.80 10.54 -4.45
CA ALA A 61 -0.71 10.58 -5.91
C ALA A 61 -1.30 11.89 -6.48
N VAL A 62 -2.45 12.33 -5.98
CA VAL A 62 -3.10 13.59 -6.36
C VAL A 62 -2.21 14.79 -6.01
N PHE A 63 -1.61 14.80 -4.81
CA PHE A 63 -0.66 15.83 -4.40
C PHE A 63 0.50 15.94 -5.40
N ILE A 64 1.11 14.81 -5.77
CA ILE A 64 2.22 14.79 -6.72
C ILE A 64 1.77 15.16 -8.13
N GLY A 65 0.62 14.64 -8.57
CA GLY A 65 0.01 14.99 -9.85
C GLY A 65 -0.23 16.50 -9.96
N GLY A 66 -0.64 17.15 -8.87
CA GLY A 66 -0.85 18.59 -8.80
C GLY A 66 0.43 19.42 -9.02
N MET A 67 1.60 18.88 -8.69
CA MET A 67 2.90 19.55 -8.92
C MET A 67 3.24 19.69 -10.40
N GLY A 68 2.67 18.85 -11.28
CA GLY A 68 2.88 18.94 -12.73
C GLY A 68 2.50 20.31 -13.33
N ARG A 69 1.58 21.04 -12.70
CA ARG A 69 1.21 22.41 -13.12
C ARG A 69 2.33 23.43 -12.95
N TYR A 70 3.28 23.16 -12.05
CA TYR A 70 4.44 24.01 -11.76
C TYR A 70 5.71 23.52 -12.47
N TYR A 71 5.59 22.56 -13.40
CA TYR A 71 6.70 21.98 -14.15
C TYR A 71 7.22 22.91 -15.27
N ALA A 72 7.55 24.16 -14.92
CA ALA A 72 7.98 25.21 -15.83
C ALA A 72 9.28 25.86 -15.34
N GLY A 73 10.29 25.95 -16.23
CA GLY A 73 11.62 26.45 -15.90
C GLY A 73 12.59 25.38 -15.37
N ARG A 74 13.90 25.61 -15.51
CA ARG A 74 14.94 24.59 -15.23
C ARG A 74 14.96 24.15 -13.77
N PHE A 75 14.81 25.07 -12.82
CA PHE A 75 14.96 24.79 -11.39
C PHE A 75 13.83 23.92 -10.83
N THR A 76 12.57 24.32 -11.05
CA THR A 76 11.36 23.58 -10.63
C THR A 76 11.29 22.19 -11.27
N ARG A 77 11.74 22.02 -12.51
CA ARG A 77 11.82 20.71 -13.18
C ARG A 77 12.76 19.77 -12.48
N VAL A 78 13.97 20.23 -12.18
CA VAL A 78 14.97 19.41 -11.48
C VAL A 78 14.45 19.04 -10.10
N MET A 79 13.82 20.00 -9.40
CA MET A 79 13.19 19.76 -8.10
C MET A 79 12.08 18.71 -8.15
N ILE A 80 11.07 18.89 -9.03
CA ILE A 80 9.94 17.96 -9.17
C ILE A 80 10.43 16.59 -9.63
N ARG A 81 11.33 16.53 -10.62
CA ARG A 81 11.88 15.26 -11.11
C ARG A 81 12.68 14.54 -10.02
N SER A 82 13.51 15.26 -9.26
CA SER A 82 14.24 14.71 -8.11
C SER A 82 13.28 14.15 -7.07
N PHE A 83 12.24 14.90 -6.71
CA PHE A 83 11.23 14.45 -5.75
C PHE A 83 10.49 13.21 -6.25
N VAL A 84 9.94 13.24 -7.47
CA VAL A 84 9.18 12.13 -8.04
C VAL A 84 10.05 10.89 -8.18
N SER A 85 11.32 11.02 -8.58
CA SER A 85 12.24 9.89 -8.63
C SER A 85 12.47 9.27 -7.24
N GLY A 86 12.63 10.09 -6.19
CA GLY A 86 12.71 9.63 -4.81
C GLY A 86 11.45 8.88 -4.38
N THR A 87 10.28 9.44 -4.70
CA THR A 87 8.99 8.81 -4.42
C THR A 87 8.83 7.46 -5.11
N ILE A 88 9.19 7.36 -6.39
CA ILE A 88 9.10 6.11 -7.17
C ILE A 88 10.06 5.05 -6.60
N VAL A 89 11.31 5.43 -6.32
CA VAL A 89 12.30 4.51 -5.71
C VAL A 89 11.80 4.03 -4.35
N GLY A 90 11.32 4.94 -3.50
CA GLY A 90 10.74 4.59 -2.21
C GLY A 90 9.51 3.68 -2.35
N ALA A 91 8.68 3.90 -3.38
CA ALA A 91 7.48 3.13 -3.65
C ALA A 91 7.79 1.69 -4.08
N ILE A 92 8.79 1.53 -4.95
CA ILE A 92 9.27 0.21 -5.38
C ILE A 92 9.90 -0.53 -4.19
N LEU A 93 10.74 0.15 -3.41
CA LEU A 93 11.39 -0.44 -2.24
C LEU A 93 10.36 -0.95 -1.22
N LYS A 94 9.37 -0.12 -0.84
CA LYS A 94 8.31 -0.56 0.09
C LYS A 94 7.52 -1.74 -0.45
N MET A 95 7.22 -1.77 -1.75
CA MET A 95 6.45 -2.83 -2.38
C MET A 95 7.23 -4.14 -2.30
N VAL A 96 8.52 -4.13 -2.63
CA VAL A 96 9.39 -5.30 -2.51
C VAL A 96 9.49 -5.77 -1.06
N LEU A 97 9.71 -4.86 -0.11
CA LEU A 97 9.79 -5.19 1.31
C LEU A 97 8.49 -5.81 1.83
N ALA A 98 7.32 -5.21 1.54
CA ALA A 98 6.04 -5.73 1.95
C ALA A 98 5.72 -7.08 1.30
N PHE A 99 6.05 -7.23 0.02
CA PHE A 99 5.87 -8.49 -0.71
C PHE A 99 6.69 -9.62 -0.08
N ILE A 100 7.98 -9.39 0.16
CA ILE A 100 8.86 -10.36 0.83
C ILE A 100 8.36 -10.65 2.24
N LEU A 101 8.01 -9.62 3.01
CA LEU A 101 7.53 -9.77 4.38
C LEU A 101 6.29 -10.66 4.44
N PHE A 102 5.29 -10.41 3.59
CA PHE A 102 4.05 -11.19 3.61
C PHE A 102 4.26 -12.64 3.16
N HIS A 103 5.12 -12.87 2.17
CA HIS A 103 5.48 -14.24 1.77
C HIS A 103 6.28 -14.94 2.88
N PHE A 104 7.19 -14.23 3.56
CA PHE A 104 7.93 -14.77 4.69
C PHE A 104 7.01 -15.11 5.87
N LEU A 105 6.08 -14.22 6.21
CA LEU A 105 5.08 -14.48 7.25
C LEU A 105 4.23 -15.70 6.90
N TYR A 106 3.76 -15.81 5.65
CA TYR A 106 2.97 -16.94 5.18
C TYR A 106 3.75 -18.27 5.18
N LEU A 107 4.94 -18.30 4.58
CA LEU A 107 5.68 -19.55 4.35
C LEU A 107 6.45 -20.01 5.59
N VAL A 108 7.02 -19.07 6.34
CA VAL A 108 7.99 -19.38 7.39
C VAL A 108 7.39 -19.18 8.78
N VAL A 109 6.67 -18.08 9.03
CA VAL A 109 6.22 -17.76 10.40
C VAL A 109 4.93 -18.50 10.75
N LEU A 110 3.91 -18.42 9.89
CA LEU A 110 2.57 -18.97 10.10
C LEU A 110 2.46 -20.43 9.65
N THR A 111 3.43 -21.27 10.02
CA THR A 111 3.32 -22.72 9.86
C THR A 111 2.53 -23.32 11.02
N ASP A 112 1.70 -24.34 10.75
CA ASP A 112 0.81 -24.99 11.72
C ASP A 112 1.52 -25.32 13.05
N GLY A 113 2.70 -25.93 12.98
CA GLY A 113 3.49 -26.28 14.17
C GLY A 113 3.98 -25.07 14.98
N ARG A 114 4.32 -23.95 14.32
CA ARG A 114 4.74 -22.71 15.00
C ARG A 114 3.57 -21.97 15.62
N ILE A 115 2.42 -21.92 14.93
CA ILE A 115 1.19 -21.32 15.47
C ILE A 115 0.75 -22.09 16.72
N ALA A 116 0.69 -23.42 16.62
CA ALA A 116 0.33 -24.27 17.76
C ALA A 116 1.32 -24.12 18.93
N ALA A 117 2.63 -24.11 18.66
CA ALA A 117 3.64 -23.89 19.69
C ALA A 117 3.49 -22.52 20.37
N PHE A 118 3.24 -21.46 19.60
CA PHE A 118 3.03 -20.12 20.15
C PHE A 118 1.77 -20.05 21.02
N LEU A 119 0.64 -20.59 20.55
CA LEU A 119 -0.61 -20.59 21.31
C LEU A 119 -0.54 -21.46 22.57
N SER A 120 0.30 -22.51 22.58
CA SER A 120 0.49 -23.38 23.75
C SER A 120 1.05 -22.64 24.96
N ILE A 121 1.78 -21.53 24.76
CA ILE A 121 2.30 -20.65 25.83
C ILE A 121 1.15 -20.04 26.64
N PHE A 122 0.01 -19.79 26.01
CA PHE A 122 -1.17 -19.18 26.63
C PHE A 122 -2.16 -20.19 27.19
N ARG A 123 -1.87 -21.50 27.08
CA ARG A 123 -2.77 -22.58 27.51
C ARG A 123 -3.11 -22.54 29.00
N SER A 124 -2.23 -21.99 29.84
CA SER A 124 -2.48 -21.81 31.27
C SER A 124 -3.38 -20.62 31.59
N TRP A 125 -3.56 -19.69 30.66
CA TRP A 125 -4.28 -18.43 30.88
C TRP A 125 -5.60 -18.34 30.13
N VAL A 126 -5.78 -19.15 29.10
CA VAL A 126 -6.91 -19.08 28.17
C VAL A 126 -7.56 -20.45 28.05
N ALA A 127 -8.90 -20.47 27.98
CA ALA A 127 -9.66 -21.69 27.79
C ALA A 127 -9.26 -22.39 26.47
N PRO A 128 -9.16 -23.74 26.45
CA PRO A 128 -8.77 -24.48 25.25
C PRO A 128 -9.63 -24.15 24.02
N GLY A 129 -10.95 -24.04 24.18
CA GLY A 129 -11.85 -23.71 23.07
C GLY A 129 -11.60 -22.31 22.47
N THR A 130 -11.15 -21.34 23.27
CA THR A 130 -10.76 -20.02 22.75
C THR A 130 -9.46 -20.12 21.96
N LEU A 131 -8.48 -20.91 22.41
CA LEU A 131 -7.23 -21.11 21.68
C LEU A 131 -7.44 -21.84 20.35
N GLU A 132 -8.35 -22.81 20.30
CA GLU A 132 -8.76 -23.49 19.07
C GLU A 132 -9.40 -22.52 18.07
N ASN A 133 -10.30 -21.64 18.54
CA ASN A 133 -10.90 -20.61 17.69
C ASN A 133 -9.86 -19.62 17.15
N VAL A 134 -8.92 -19.17 17.99
CA VAL A 134 -7.83 -18.29 17.55
C VAL A 134 -6.93 -19.01 16.55
N TYR A 135 -6.61 -20.29 16.79
CA TYR A 135 -5.84 -21.09 15.84
C TYR A 135 -6.54 -21.17 14.48
N GLY A 136 -7.83 -21.52 14.46
CA GLY A 136 -8.64 -21.59 13.24
C GLY A 136 -8.66 -20.26 12.50
N TRP A 137 -8.90 -19.15 13.22
CA TRP A 137 -8.88 -17.81 12.64
C TRP A 137 -7.51 -17.44 12.04
N ILE A 138 -6.40 -17.75 12.69
CA ILE A 138 -5.05 -17.48 12.15
C ILE A 138 -4.81 -18.30 10.87
N VAL A 139 -5.23 -19.56 10.85
CA VAL A 139 -5.09 -20.44 9.68
C VAL A 139 -5.93 -19.92 8.51
N GLU A 140 -7.16 -19.49 8.75
CA GLU A 140 -8.04 -18.89 7.73
C GLU A 140 -7.55 -17.51 7.27
N PHE A 141 -6.93 -16.73 8.17
CA PHE A 141 -6.37 -15.41 7.85
C PHE A 141 -5.05 -15.51 7.08
N LYS A 142 -4.28 -16.57 7.25
CA LYS A 142 -2.96 -16.72 6.63
C LYS A 142 -2.95 -16.45 5.10
N PRO A 143 -3.87 -16.97 4.26
CA PRO A 143 -3.93 -16.66 2.82
C PRO A 143 -4.15 -15.18 2.49
N VAL A 144 -4.78 -14.40 3.38
CA VAL A 144 -4.99 -12.95 3.22
C VAL A 144 -3.67 -12.24 2.96
N LEU A 145 -2.59 -12.65 3.63
CA LEU A 145 -1.26 -12.04 3.46
C LEU A 145 -0.77 -12.10 2.01
N LEU A 146 -1.03 -13.21 1.29
CA LEU A 146 -0.62 -13.36 -0.11
C LEU A 146 -1.45 -12.45 -1.03
N ILE A 147 -2.76 -12.41 -0.82
CA ILE A 147 -3.66 -11.54 -1.58
C ILE A 147 -3.30 -10.07 -1.33
N SER A 148 -3.01 -9.69 -0.08
CA SER A 148 -2.54 -8.36 0.29
C SER A 148 -1.20 -8.01 -0.35
N ALA A 149 -0.28 -8.97 -0.54
CA ALA A 149 1.00 -8.73 -1.20
C ALA A 149 0.79 -8.29 -2.65
N TRP A 150 -0.07 -9.00 -3.38
CA TRP A 150 -0.42 -8.66 -4.76
C TRP A 150 -1.24 -7.37 -4.85
N PHE A 151 -2.11 -7.12 -3.88
CA PHE A 151 -2.82 -5.85 -3.78
C PHE A 151 -1.86 -4.67 -3.62
N ILE A 152 -0.83 -4.78 -2.79
CA ILE A 152 0.22 -3.76 -2.64
C ILE A 152 0.97 -3.55 -3.97
N VAL A 153 1.27 -4.61 -4.72
CA VAL A 153 1.89 -4.50 -6.05
C VAL A 153 1.00 -3.71 -7.00
N LEU A 154 -0.26 -4.11 -7.15
CA LEU A 154 -1.23 -3.45 -8.03
C LEU A 154 -1.38 -1.97 -7.69
N THR A 155 -1.56 -1.66 -6.41
CA THR A 155 -1.79 -0.29 -5.94
C THR A 155 -0.55 0.58 -6.06
N THR A 156 0.65 0.00 -5.89
CA THR A 156 1.92 0.70 -6.13
C THR A 156 2.09 1.04 -7.61
N VAL A 157 1.74 0.12 -8.51
CA VAL A 157 1.76 0.40 -9.96
C VAL A 157 0.83 1.56 -10.30
N ILE A 158 -0.41 1.53 -9.82
CA ILE A 158 -1.38 2.62 -10.04
C ILE A 158 -0.85 3.94 -9.46
N PHE A 159 -0.30 3.90 -8.25
CA PHE A 159 0.29 5.07 -7.59
C PHE A 159 1.43 5.70 -8.39
N ILE A 160 2.33 4.89 -8.98
CA ILE A 160 3.45 5.36 -9.81
C ILE A 160 2.98 5.89 -11.17
N MET A 161 1.89 5.35 -11.73
CA MET A 161 1.37 5.81 -13.02
C MET A 161 0.90 7.27 -12.96
N VAL A 162 0.29 7.71 -11.86
CA VAL A 162 -0.21 9.08 -11.69
C VAL A 162 0.88 10.17 -11.91
N PRO A 163 2.02 10.16 -11.21
CA PRO A 163 3.06 11.15 -11.42
C PRO A 163 3.75 11.02 -12.79
N VAL A 164 3.90 9.81 -13.31
CA VAL A 164 4.48 9.60 -14.65
C VAL A 164 3.60 10.24 -15.73
N ILE A 165 2.28 10.02 -15.67
CA ILE A 165 1.31 10.63 -16.57
C ILE A 165 1.30 12.15 -16.39
N SER A 166 1.25 12.65 -15.15
CA SER A 166 1.22 14.10 -14.88
C SER A 166 2.44 14.83 -15.46
N ILE A 167 3.66 14.31 -15.23
CA ILE A 167 4.88 14.88 -15.80
C ILE A 167 4.86 14.77 -17.33
N GLY A 168 4.40 13.64 -17.89
CA GLY A 168 4.28 13.44 -19.34
C GLY A 168 3.36 14.48 -19.99
N ILE A 169 2.20 14.74 -19.41
CA ILE A 169 1.26 15.77 -19.87
C ILE A 169 1.89 17.16 -19.77
N ALA A 170 2.61 17.46 -18.68
CA ALA A 170 3.26 18.76 -18.50
C ALA A 170 4.35 19.01 -19.55
N LEU A 171 5.17 17.99 -19.86
CA LEU A 171 6.18 18.03 -20.92
C LEU A 171 5.55 18.22 -22.31
N TYR A 172 4.45 17.53 -22.60
CA TYR A 172 3.74 17.68 -23.87
C TYR A 172 3.17 19.10 -24.03
N ARG A 173 2.57 19.65 -22.98
CA ARG A 173 2.03 21.01 -22.98
C ARG A 173 3.09 22.05 -23.25
N GLU A 174 4.26 21.96 -22.60
CA GLU A 174 5.34 22.92 -22.81
C GLU A 174 5.85 22.90 -24.26
N ARG A 175 6.11 21.71 -24.83
CA ARG A 175 6.55 21.58 -26.23
C ARG A 175 5.56 22.23 -27.20
N LYS A 176 4.26 22.08 -26.94
CA LYS A 176 3.22 22.70 -27.77
C LYS A 176 3.19 24.22 -27.67
N THR A 177 3.51 24.80 -26.50
CA THR A 177 3.63 26.26 -26.33
C THR A 177 4.90 26.82 -26.94
N SER A 178 6.06 26.15 -26.81
CA SER A 178 7.31 26.62 -27.41
C SER A 178 7.24 26.64 -28.95
N LEU A 179 6.58 25.66 -29.56
CA LEU A 179 6.33 25.60 -31.01
C LEU A 179 5.35 26.68 -31.54
N LYS A 180 4.65 27.40 -30.65
CA LYS A 180 3.75 28.50 -31.02
C LYS A 180 4.40 29.87 -30.91
N GLU A 181 5.58 29.95 -30.28
CA GLU A 181 6.35 31.18 -30.08
C GLU A 181 7.48 31.34 -31.13
N GLU A 182 7.69 30.32 -31.97
CA GLU A 182 8.51 30.34 -33.20
C GLU A 182 7.64 30.56 -34.44
#